data_AF-A0A9E4LS39-F1
#
_entry.id   AF-A0A9E4LS39-F1
#
_cell.length_a   1.000
_cell.length_b   1.000
_cell.length_c   1.000
_cell.angle_alpha   90.00
_cell.angle_beta   90.00
_cell.angle_gamma   90.00
#
_symmetry.space_group_name_H-M   'P 1'
#
loop_
_entity.id
_entity.type
_entity.pdbx_description
1 polymer ?
#
loop_
_entity_poly.entity_id
_entity_poly.type
_entity_poly.pdbx_seq_one_letter_code
_entity_poly.pdbx_strand_id
1 'polypeptide(L)'
;MLRSIQADQLLLQQVFSFVGLMFIIFVDSALGQLPTFYGSAPKLVFGVLFIIGIRFPKAVPLLPVMVLGLIYDLVQGNPFGYSSSIYLIILIFTQLRGVVLVEADATTQWSEFVLLVFGLML
;
A
#
# COMPACT_ATOMS: atom_id res chain seq x y z
N MET A 1 17.20 -15.62 -23.29
CA MET A 1 16.73 -14.31 -23.79
C MET A 1 15.33 -13.96 -23.32
N LEU A 2 14.30 -14.81 -23.52
CA LEU A 2 12.94 -14.52 -23.02
C LEU A 2 12.84 -14.39 -21.48
N ARG A 3 13.58 -15.22 -20.72
CA ARG A 3 13.60 -15.15 -19.25
C ARG A 3 14.24 -13.87 -18.68
N SER A 4 15.25 -13.31 -19.36
CA SER A 4 15.90 -12.07 -18.89
C SER A 4 14.95 -10.88 -19.08
N ILE A 5 14.29 -10.79 -20.23
CA ILE A 5 13.29 -9.74 -20.52
C ILE A 5 12.14 -9.75 -19.51
N GLN A 6 11.66 -10.93 -19.10
CA GLN A 6 10.61 -11.05 -18.09
C GLN A 6 11.07 -10.59 -16.70
N ALA A 7 12.31 -10.91 -16.32
CA ALA A 7 12.90 -10.45 -15.06
C ALA A 7 13.05 -8.93 -15.04
N ASP A 8 13.50 -8.35 -16.15
CA ASP A 8 13.66 -6.90 -16.31
C ASP A 8 12.32 -6.16 -16.20
N GLN A 9 11.25 -6.71 -16.81
CA GLN A 9 9.90 -6.16 -16.72
C GLN A 9 9.33 -6.21 -15.30
N LEU A 10 9.54 -7.32 -14.58
CA LEU A 10 9.10 -7.44 -13.19
C LEU A 10 9.84 -6.44 -12.29
N LEU A 11 11.16 -6.35 -12.44
CA LEU A 11 11.97 -5.40 -11.68
C LEU A 11 11.51 -3.97 -11.93
N LEU A 12 11.24 -3.62 -13.19
CA LEU A 12 10.72 -2.30 -13.54
C LEU A 12 9.36 -2.02 -12.88
N GLN A 13 8.44 -2.98 -12.86
CA GLN A 13 7.15 -2.85 -12.15
C GLN A 13 7.33 -2.66 -10.65
N GLN A 14 8.28 -3.38 -10.04
CA GLN A 14 8.60 -3.24 -8.62
C GLN A 14 9.18 -1.87 -8.29
N VAL A 15 10.09 -1.37 -9.12
CA VAL A 15 10.65 -0.02 -8.99
C VAL A 15 9.55 1.03 -9.12
N PHE A 16 8.69 0.94 -10.15
CA PHE A 16 7.58 1.87 -10.31
C PHE A 16 6.58 1.82 -9.15
N SER A 17 6.26 0.63 -8.65
CA SER A 17 5.35 0.48 -7.51
C SER A 17 5.96 1.08 -6.24
N PHE A 18 7.25 0.84 -6.00
CA PHE A 18 7.96 1.42 -4.87
C PHE A 18 8.01 2.94 -4.93
N VAL A 19 8.45 3.50 -6.07
CA VAL A 19 8.54 4.96 -6.28
C VAL A 19 7.16 5.61 -6.22
N GLY A 20 6.15 4.98 -6.83
CA GLY A 20 4.78 5.46 -6.82
C GLY A 20 4.19 5.50 -5.41
N LEU A 21 4.35 4.42 -4.63
CA LEU A 21 3.91 4.40 -3.24
C LEU A 21 4.67 5.42 -2.38
N MET A 22 5.99 5.57 -2.58
CA MET A 22 6.79 6.62 -1.93
C MET A 22 6.22 8.01 -2.20
N PHE A 23 5.89 8.31 -3.45
CA PHE A 23 5.28 9.58 -3.82
C PHE A 23 3.95 9.82 -3.08
N ILE A 24 3.08 8.81 -3.03
CA ILE A 24 1.80 8.90 -2.31
C ILE A 24 2.01 9.09 -0.80
N ILE A 25 3.03 8.48 -0.19
CA ILE A 25 3.40 8.73 1.21
C ILE A 25 3.68 10.21 1.47
N PHE A 26 4.43 10.87 0.58
CA PHE A 26 4.69 12.31 0.70
C PHE A 26 3.43 13.14 0.47
N VAL A 27 2.55 12.72 -0.45
CA VAL A 27 1.24 13.37 -0.64
C VAL A 27 0.40 13.26 0.63
N ASP A 28 0.27 12.08 1.23
CA ASP A 28 -0.45 11.87 2.50
C ASP A 28 0.14 12.76 3.61
N SER A 29 1.47 12.87 3.62
CA SER A 29 2.17 13.69 4.61
C SER A 29 1.96 15.19 4.42
N ALA A 30 1.96 15.67 3.18
CA ALA A 30 1.63 17.05 2.85
C ALA A 30 0.15 17.36 3.17
N LEU A 31 -0.77 16.43 2.85
CA LEU A 31 -2.19 16.59 3.14
C LEU A 31 -2.45 16.66 4.65
N GLY A 32 -1.72 15.88 5.46
CA GLY A 32 -1.80 15.94 6.93
C GLY A 32 -1.42 17.29 7.54
N GLN A 33 -0.69 18.14 6.80
CA GLN A 33 -0.34 19.51 7.25
C GLN A 33 -1.44 20.53 6.93
N LEU A 34 -2.43 20.17 6.10
CA LEU A 34 -3.53 21.07 5.79
C LEU A 34 -4.50 21.16 6.97
N PRO A 35 -5.03 22.37 7.28
CA PRO A 35 -5.99 22.55 8.38
C PRO A 35 -7.23 21.64 8.30
N THR A 36 -7.67 21.31 7.10
CA THR A 36 -8.82 20.42 6.85
C THR A 36 -8.58 18.98 7.33
N PHE A 37 -7.33 18.54 7.36
CA PHE A 37 -6.93 17.18 7.72
C PHE A 37 -6.05 17.14 8.96
N TYR A 38 -6.04 18.23 9.75
CA TYR A 38 -5.16 18.37 10.89
C TYR A 38 -5.45 17.27 11.93
N GLY A 39 -4.46 16.40 12.17
CA GLY A 39 -4.59 15.23 13.05
C GLY A 39 -5.11 13.95 12.38
N SER A 40 -5.50 13.98 11.11
CA SER A 40 -5.92 12.78 10.36
C SER A 40 -5.58 12.89 8.88
N ALA A 41 -4.31 12.64 8.53
CA ALA A 41 -3.90 12.56 7.13
C ALA A 41 -4.74 11.51 6.38
N PRO A 42 -5.30 11.83 5.20
CA PRO A 42 -6.04 10.87 4.40
C PRO A 42 -5.07 9.77 4.00
N LYS A 43 -5.29 8.54 4.46
CA LYS A 43 -4.36 7.42 4.28
C LYS A 43 -4.47 6.81 2.88
N LEU A 44 -4.25 7.62 1.83
CA LEU A 44 -4.44 7.22 0.44
C LEU A 44 -3.51 6.07 0.06
N VAL A 45 -2.31 6.04 0.64
CA VAL A 45 -1.33 4.97 0.43
C VAL A 45 -1.90 3.58 0.73
N PHE A 46 -2.80 3.43 1.72
CA PHE A 46 -3.46 2.15 2.01
C PHE A 46 -4.35 1.70 0.85
N GLY A 47 -5.14 2.62 0.30
CA GLY A 47 -6.02 2.33 -0.83
C GLY A 47 -5.24 1.97 -2.08
N VAL A 48 -4.16 2.72 -2.37
CA VAL A 48 -3.29 2.44 -3.53
C VAL A 48 -2.59 1.08 -3.35
N LEU A 49 -2.04 0.80 -2.18
CA LEU A 49 -1.43 -0.50 -1.87
C LEU A 49 -2.43 -1.64 -2.00
N PHE A 50 -3.66 -1.46 -1.53
CA PHE A 50 -4.73 -2.45 -1.65
C PHE A 50 -5.04 -2.78 -3.12
N ILE A 51 -5.20 -1.75 -3.96
CA ILE A 51 -5.50 -1.92 -5.39
C ILE A 51 -4.33 -2.60 -6.13
N ILE A 52 -3.10 -2.14 -5.90
CA ILE A 52 -1.92 -2.73 -6.54
C ILE A 52 -1.70 -4.16 -6.05
N GLY A 53 -1.89 -4.44 -4.76
CA GLY A 53 -1.76 -5.77 -4.18
C GLY A 53 -2.71 -6.80 -4.79
N ILE A 54 -3.93 -6.38 -5.14
CA ILE A 54 -4.92 -7.25 -5.80
C ILE A 54 -4.58 -7.43 -7.29
N ARG A 55 -4.30 -6.33 -8.01
CA ARG A 55 -4.17 -6.35 -9.48
C ARG A 55 -2.80 -6.80 -9.97
N PHE A 56 -1.75 -6.48 -9.23
CA PHE A 56 -0.36 -6.73 -9.58
C PHE A 56 0.44 -7.24 -8.35
N PRO A 57 0.09 -8.40 -7.78
CA PRO A 57 0.66 -8.87 -6.51
C PRO A 57 2.19 -9.05 -6.54
N LYS A 58 2.77 -9.35 -7.71
CA LYS A 58 4.22 -9.50 -7.89
C LYS A 58 4.98 -8.16 -7.95
N ALA A 59 4.28 -7.07 -8.24
CA ALA A 59 4.86 -5.73 -8.32
C ALA A 59 5.09 -5.10 -6.94
N VAL A 60 4.45 -5.63 -5.88
CA VAL A 60 4.58 -5.17 -4.49
C VAL A 60 5.15 -6.28 -3.60
N PRO A 61 6.48 -6.51 -3.65
CA PRO A 61 7.14 -7.42 -2.72
C PRO A 61 7.10 -6.90 -1.27
N LEU A 62 7.09 -7.84 -0.32
CA LEU A 62 6.96 -7.57 1.12
C LEU A 62 8.04 -6.63 1.67
N LEU A 63 9.31 -6.87 1.32
CA LEU A 63 10.42 -6.13 1.90
C LEU A 63 10.43 -4.64 1.51
N PRO A 64 10.23 -4.26 0.23
CA PRO A 64 10.03 -2.85 -0.12
C PRO A 64 8.83 -2.20 0.56
N VAL A 65 7.72 -2.93 0.75
CA VAL A 65 6.54 -2.41 1.48
C VAL A 65 6.83 -2.19 2.97
N MET A 66 7.61 -3.08 3.60
CA MET A 66 8.10 -2.88 4.97
C MET A 66 8.94 -1.60 5.07
N VAL A 67 9.89 -1.41 4.14
CA VAL A 67 10.75 -0.21 4.11
C VAL A 67 9.92 1.06 3.92
N LEU A 68 8.92 1.04 3.03
CA LEU A 68 7.99 2.16 2.85
C LEU A 68 7.27 2.54 4.13
N GLY A 69 6.77 1.55 4.88
CA GLY A 69 6.10 1.81 6.16
C GLY A 69 7.03 2.40 7.21
N LEU A 70 8.28 1.96 7.28
CA LEU A 70 9.28 2.54 8.19
C LEU A 70 9.61 3.99 7.81
N ILE A 71 9.72 4.29 6.51
CA ILE A 71 9.88 5.66 6.02
C ILE A 71 8.66 6.50 6.42
N TYR A 72 7.45 5.98 6.25
CA TYR A 72 6.23 6.66 6.65
C TYR A 72 6.22 6.98 8.16
N ASP A 73 6.62 6.03 9.01
CA ASP A 73 6.72 6.23 10.45
C ASP A 73 7.67 7.38 10.80
N LEU A 74 8.84 7.44 10.13
CA LEU A 74 9.82 8.50 10.32
C LEU A 74 9.30 9.87 9.86
N VAL A 75 8.62 9.93 8.71
CA VAL A 75 8.11 11.20 8.14
C VAL A 75 6.97 11.77 8.98
N GLN A 76 6.13 10.92 9.56
CA GLN A 76 4.95 11.32 10.34
C GLN A 76 5.21 11.40 11.85
N GLY A 77 6.37 10.95 12.32
CA GLY A 77 6.68 10.88 13.75
C GLY A 77 5.87 9.80 14.48
N ASN A 78 5.43 8.75 13.78
CA ASN A 78 4.74 7.62 14.40
C ASN A 78 5.74 6.71 15.13
N PRO A 79 5.28 5.87 16.08
CA PRO A 79 6.11 4.82 16.65
C PRO A 79 6.69 3.92 15.55
N PHE A 80 7.99 3.64 15.65
CA PHE A 80 8.70 2.84 14.66
C PHE A 80 8.09 1.45 14.53
N GLY A 81 7.65 1.09 13.32
CA GLY A 81 7.05 -0.20 13.04
C GLY A 81 5.52 -0.20 13.04
N TYR A 82 4.88 0.88 13.47
CA TYR A 82 3.42 0.98 13.50
C TYR A 82 2.83 0.94 12.08
N SER A 83 3.22 1.87 11.21
CA SER A 83 2.68 1.93 9.86
C SER A 83 3.19 0.77 9.01
N SER A 84 4.44 0.34 9.19
CA SER A 84 4.95 -0.84 8.46
C SER A 84 4.14 -2.10 8.75
N SER A 85 3.70 -2.31 9.99
CA SER A 85 2.86 -3.46 10.34
C SER A 85 1.51 -3.40 9.62
N ILE A 86 0.88 -2.23 9.58
CA ILE A 86 -0.39 -2.02 8.88
C ILE A 86 -0.24 -2.27 7.36
N TYR A 87 0.82 -1.73 6.75
CA TYR A 87 1.08 -1.91 5.31
C TYR A 87 1.27 -3.40 4.98
N LEU A 88 2.03 -4.12 5.81
CA LEU A 88 2.25 -5.55 5.63
C LEU A 88 0.97 -6.36 5.79
N ILE A 89 0.12 -6.03 6.78
CA ILE A 89 -1.16 -6.72 6.95
C ILE A 89 -2.06 -6.48 5.74
N ILE A 90 -2.13 -5.25 5.23
CA ILE A 90 -2.89 -4.94 4.01
C ILE A 90 -2.38 -5.77 2.83
N LEU A 91 -1.05 -5.78 2.61
CA LEU A 91 -0.47 -6.53 1.51
C LEU A 91 -0.73 -8.04 1.66
N ILE A 92 -0.51 -8.62 2.83
CA ILE A 92 -0.77 -10.04 3.09
C ILE A 92 -2.25 -10.36 2.85
N PHE A 93 -3.16 -9.53 3.35
CA PHE A 93 -4.59 -9.70 3.11
C PHE A 93 -4.91 -9.73 1.62
N THR A 94 -4.38 -8.79 0.84
CA THR A 94 -4.60 -8.77 -0.62
C THR A 94 -3.99 -9.98 -1.33
N GLN A 95 -2.87 -10.53 -0.84
CA GLN A 95 -2.28 -11.73 -1.41
C GLN A 95 -3.11 -12.99 -1.09
N LEU A 96 -3.67 -13.07 0.12
CA LEU A 96 -4.52 -14.19 0.54
C LEU A 96 -5.90 -14.17 -0.14
N ARG A 97 -6.50 -12.98 -0.27
CA ARG A 97 -7.85 -12.79 -0.82
C ARG A 97 -7.86 -12.39 -2.29
N GLY A 98 -6.68 -12.19 -2.90
CA GLY A 98 -6.52 -11.57 -4.22
C GLY A 98 -7.29 -12.27 -5.33
N VAL A 99 -7.34 -13.61 -5.31
CA VAL A 99 -8.10 -14.40 -6.30
C VAL A 99 -9.59 -14.04 -6.28
N VAL A 100 -10.18 -13.95 -5.08
CA VAL A 100 -11.61 -13.59 -4.92
C VAL A 100 -11.83 -12.11 -5.21
N LEU A 101 -10.93 -11.25 -4.74
CA LEU A 101 -11.08 -9.80 -4.86
C LEU A 101 -10.90 -9.30 -6.29
N VAL A 102 -10.10 -9.95 -7.13
CA VAL A 102 -9.93 -9.59 -8.55
C VAL A 102 -11.24 -9.69 -9.33
N GLU A 103 -12.05 -10.71 -9.02
CA GLU A 103 -13.31 -11.01 -9.72
C GLU A 103 -14.52 -10.26 -9.11
N ALA A 104 -14.37 -9.76 -7.88
CA ALA A 104 -15.40 -9.01 -7.20
C ALA A 104 -15.68 -7.66 -7.88
N ASP A 105 -16.91 -7.16 -7.73
CA ASP A 105 -17.26 -5.83 -8.18
C ASP A 105 -16.59 -4.75 -7.30
N ALA A 106 -16.62 -3.51 -7.79
CA ALA A 106 -15.98 -2.40 -7.10
C ALA A 106 -16.57 -2.18 -5.70
N THR A 107 -17.89 -2.35 -5.52
CA THR A 107 -18.55 -2.16 -4.22
C THR A 107 -18.02 -3.16 -3.20
N THR A 108 -17.92 -4.45 -3.56
CA THR A 108 -17.37 -5.45 -2.67
C THR A 108 -15.89 -5.20 -2.37
N GLN A 109 -15.07 -4.85 -3.37
CA GLN A 109 -13.66 -4.48 -3.15
C GLN A 109 -13.51 -3.32 -2.16
N TRP A 110 -14.32 -2.27 -2.32
CA TRP A 110 -14.32 -1.13 -1.42
C TRP A 110 -14.79 -1.49 -0.01
N SER A 111 -15.81 -2.34 0.12
CA SER A 111 -16.32 -2.77 1.42
C SER A 111 -15.27 -3.56 2.21
N GLU A 112 -14.56 -4.47 1.55
CA GLU A 112 -13.47 -5.26 2.14
C GLU A 112 -12.30 -4.36 2.55
N PHE A 113 -11.94 -3.38 1.72
CA PHE A 113 -10.92 -2.38 2.06
C PHE A 113 -11.31 -1.58 3.32
N VAL A 114 -12.55 -1.07 3.38
CA VAL A 114 -13.03 -0.28 4.51
C VAL A 114 -13.05 -1.11 5.79
N LEU A 115 -13.54 -2.35 5.74
CA LEU A 115 -13.55 -3.25 6.90
C LEU A 115 -12.12 -3.56 7.38
N LEU A 116 -11.20 -3.82 6.46
CA LEU A 116 -9.80 -4.07 6.79
C LEU A 116 -9.16 -2.86 7.48
N VAL A 117 -9.28 -1.67 6.89
CA VAL A 117 -8.66 -0.46 7.46
C VAL A 117 -9.32 -0.09 8.78
N PHE A 118 -10.65 -0.20 8.90
CA PHE A 118 -11.35 0.04 10.15
C PHE A 118 -10.86 -0.91 11.25
N GLY A 119 -10.76 -2.21 10.96
CA GLY A 119 -10.24 -3.20 11.91
C GLY A 119 -8.79 -2.98 12.35
N LEU A 120 -7.96 -2.34 11.50
CA LEU A 120 -6.56 -2.03 11.82
C LEU A 120 -6.37 -0.70 12.58
N MET A 121 -7.38 0.16 12.58
CA MET A 121 -7.32 1.52 13.13
C MET A 121 -8.12 1.70 14.43
N LEU A 122 -8.87 0.67 14.85
CA LEU A 122 -9.50 0.58 16.17
C LEU A 122 -8.46 0.28 17.27
#